data_AF-A0A1C5ILU1-F1
#
_entry.id   AF-A0A1C5ILU1-F1
#
_cell.length_a   1.000
_cell.length_b   1.000
_cell.length_c   1.000
_cell.angle_alpha   90.00
_cell.angle_beta   90.00
_cell.angle_gamma   90.00
#
_symmetry.space_group_name_H-M   'P 1'
#
loop_
_entity.id
_entity.type
_entity.pdbx_description
1 polymer ?
#
loop_
_entity_poly.entity_id
_entity_poly.type
_entity_poly.pdbx_seq_one_letter_code
_entity_poly.pdbx_strand_id
1 'polypeptide(L)'
;MVDGAAALRRPPVLDPELSLGWDDGPLDGLSCLLRCVESALRAQGLSNPEIAQALAVPLDLRGDRRRSSSFRHGHLHWRNAVDGRQHWAEFVALVESGTPCVLMPDRYYWPGDEFEGVKHFLDHMVLAVAHADGVLEVLDTDAPPSDGYRRWIPVTPEVVRGCCRFATVHVTPVPDDAATLRATLLEPTATALGEDLPALRTIERRWRRDGLTGSAARALHVVVLGAVQPSLFLIATAVRQTHPGLADELLTASRAAQRLGKALIGAHRWAGAQADDTSVYDPVLGAFTACEAALTRLSDELHRQLGLQPPPAADPDQDDDGVWRRVVRNQAWCYGDQVAPARSEESTR
;
A
#
# COMPACT_ATOMS: atom_id res chain seq x y z
N MET A 1 3.94 12.24 38.51
CA MET A 1 4.23 13.42 37.68
C MET A 1 5.39 13.03 36.79
N VAL A 2 5.09 12.62 35.56
CA VAL A 2 6.10 12.25 34.57
C VAL A 2 6.16 13.43 33.61
N ASP A 3 7.24 14.21 33.71
CA ASP A 3 7.61 15.20 32.71
C ASP A 3 7.86 14.46 31.40
N GLY A 4 6.83 14.42 30.56
CA GLY A 4 6.96 14.01 29.17
C GLY A 4 7.71 15.10 28.45
N ALA A 5 9.03 14.98 28.35
CA ALA A 5 9.82 15.76 27.42
C ALA A 5 9.13 15.66 26.05
N ALA A 6 8.53 16.77 25.61
CA ALA A 6 7.98 16.88 24.28
C ALA A 6 9.15 16.64 23.32
N ALA A 7 9.27 15.41 22.81
CA ALA A 7 10.24 15.08 21.79
C ALA A 7 10.09 16.14 20.70
N LEU A 8 11.20 16.79 20.32
CA LEU A 8 11.22 17.80 19.27
C LEU A 8 10.74 17.13 17.98
N ARG A 9 9.43 17.21 17.72
CA ARG A 9 8.81 16.67 16.52
C ARG A 9 9.33 17.49 15.36
N ARG A 10 10.00 16.83 14.42
CA ARG A 10 10.37 17.47 13.15
C ARG A 10 9.11 17.58 12.30
N PRO A 11 8.96 18.61 11.45
CA PRO A 11 7.85 18.64 10.51
C PRO A 11 7.93 17.42 9.57
N PRO A 12 6.81 16.75 9.26
CA PRO A 12 6.78 15.73 8.22
C PRO A 12 7.22 16.31 6.88
N VAL A 13 7.97 15.49 6.12
CA VAL A 13 8.48 15.82 4.78
C VAL A 13 8.38 14.61 3.87
N LEU A 14 8.22 14.85 2.57
CA LEU A 14 8.46 13.87 1.52
C LEU A 14 9.80 14.22 0.89
N ASP A 15 10.83 13.50 1.28
CA ASP A 15 12.22 13.77 0.89
C ASP A 15 12.84 12.50 0.31
N PRO A 16 13.17 12.50 -1.00
CA PRO A 16 13.82 11.38 -1.67
C PRO A 16 15.08 10.88 -0.97
N GLU A 17 15.90 11.78 -0.40
CA GLU A 17 17.19 11.42 0.20
C GLU A 17 17.03 10.72 1.55
N LEU A 18 15.93 11.01 2.25
CA LEU A 18 15.66 10.43 3.55
C LEU A 18 14.85 9.14 3.44
N SER A 19 14.06 8.98 2.37
CA SER A 19 13.08 7.90 2.20
C SER A 19 13.68 6.49 2.08
N LEU A 20 12.88 5.47 2.43
CA LEU A 20 13.25 4.05 2.38
C LEU A 20 13.58 3.60 0.95
N GLY A 21 12.84 4.11 -0.01
CA GLY A 21 13.03 3.93 -1.46
C GLY A 21 12.44 5.13 -2.20
N TRP A 22 13.05 5.48 -3.34
CA TRP A 22 12.64 6.59 -4.22
C TRP A 22 13.30 6.50 -5.62
N ASP A 23 13.94 5.38 -5.98
CA ASP A 23 14.92 5.33 -7.08
C ASP A 23 14.30 5.70 -8.43
N ASP A 24 13.05 5.28 -8.66
CA ASP A 24 12.33 5.53 -9.91
C ASP A 24 11.04 6.35 -9.73
N GLY A 25 10.85 6.91 -8.53
CA GLY A 25 9.79 7.85 -8.21
C GLY A 25 9.25 7.72 -6.78
N PRO A 26 8.27 8.57 -6.41
CA PRO A 26 7.70 8.64 -5.06
C PRO A 26 7.00 7.35 -4.59
N LEU A 27 6.58 6.50 -5.53
CA LEU A 27 5.94 5.21 -5.25
C LEU A 27 6.92 4.02 -5.38
N ASP A 28 8.22 4.29 -5.48
CA ASP A 28 9.23 3.23 -5.41
C ASP A 28 9.29 2.67 -4.00
N GLY A 29 9.15 1.35 -3.88
CA GLY A 29 9.13 0.67 -2.59
C GLY A 29 7.80 0.75 -1.83
N LEU A 30 7.09 1.89 -1.87
CA LEU A 30 5.91 2.17 -1.03
C LEU A 30 4.72 2.72 -1.83
N SER A 31 3.49 2.43 -1.37
CA SER A 31 2.28 3.10 -1.87
C SER A 31 2.15 4.52 -1.28
N CYS A 32 1.27 5.35 -1.86
CA CYS A 32 0.98 6.71 -1.35
C CYS A 32 0.57 6.71 0.13
N LEU A 33 -0.25 5.73 0.56
CA LEU A 33 -0.58 5.49 1.96
C LEU A 33 0.68 5.26 2.82
N LEU A 34 1.52 4.30 2.44
CA LEU A 34 2.72 3.96 3.21
C LEU A 34 3.74 5.09 3.21
N ARG A 35 3.76 5.91 2.16
CA ARG A 35 4.59 7.10 2.09
C ARG A 35 4.15 8.19 3.09
N CYS A 36 2.84 8.39 3.23
CA CYS A 36 2.29 9.26 4.27
C CYS A 36 2.67 8.76 5.67
N VAL A 37 2.54 7.45 5.90
CA VAL A 37 2.90 6.82 7.18
C VAL A 37 4.41 6.94 7.46
N GLU A 38 5.27 6.66 6.48
CA GLU A 38 6.72 6.84 6.59
C GLU A 38 7.06 8.26 7.05
N SER A 39 6.49 9.28 6.39
CA SER A 39 6.75 10.68 6.70
C SER A 39 6.32 11.04 8.13
N ALA A 40 5.14 10.57 8.57
CA ALA A 40 4.64 10.77 9.92
C ALA A 40 5.53 10.09 10.99
N LEU A 41 6.07 8.89 10.70
CA LEU A 41 6.97 8.18 11.60
C LEU A 41 8.36 8.82 11.67
N ARG A 42 8.88 9.28 10.53
CA ARG A 42 10.16 10.00 10.49
C ARG A 42 10.09 11.31 11.27
N ALA A 43 8.97 12.03 11.20
CA ALA A 43 8.71 13.23 12.00
C ALA A 43 8.78 12.96 13.52
N GLN A 44 8.49 11.73 13.95
CA GLN A 44 8.62 11.26 15.33
C GLN A 44 10.06 10.83 15.70
N GLY A 45 10.99 10.88 14.75
CA GLY A 45 12.41 10.59 14.96
C GLY A 45 12.82 9.14 14.65
N LEU A 46 11.92 8.32 14.08
CA LEU A 46 12.28 6.95 13.70
C LEU A 46 13.25 6.94 12.51
N SER A 47 14.23 6.05 12.58
CA SER A 47 15.16 5.74 11.50
C SER A 47 14.54 4.82 10.45
N ASN A 48 15.17 4.75 9.28
CA ASN A 48 14.71 3.88 8.19
C ASN A 48 14.56 2.39 8.60
N PRO A 49 15.54 1.76 9.29
CA PRO A 49 15.35 0.40 9.78
C PRO A 49 14.15 0.26 10.73
N GLU A 50 13.94 1.19 11.65
CA GLU A 50 12.82 1.17 12.59
C GLU A 50 11.47 1.31 11.87
N ILE A 51 11.37 2.22 10.89
CA ILE A 51 10.17 2.39 10.07
C ILE A 51 9.88 1.10 9.29
N ALA A 52 10.89 0.52 8.64
CA ALA A 52 10.71 -0.72 7.88
C ALA A 52 10.23 -1.87 8.78
N GLN A 53 10.84 -2.06 9.95
CA GLN A 53 10.44 -3.10 10.91
C GLN A 53 9.02 -2.86 11.45
N ALA A 54 8.66 -1.61 11.73
CA ALA A 54 7.35 -1.25 12.23
C ALA A 54 6.24 -1.50 11.22
N LEU A 55 6.48 -1.20 9.94
CA LEU A 55 5.49 -1.27 8.86
C LEU A 55 5.45 -2.61 8.13
N ALA A 56 6.56 -3.35 8.11
CA ALA A 56 6.60 -4.66 7.45
C ALA A 56 5.55 -5.59 8.06
N VAL A 57 4.85 -6.32 7.21
CA VAL A 57 3.93 -7.38 7.61
C VAL A 57 4.13 -8.53 6.62
N PRO A 58 3.82 -9.79 6.99
CA PRO A 58 3.98 -10.92 6.10
C PRO A 58 3.27 -10.70 4.75
N LEU A 59 3.86 -11.25 3.68
CA LEU A 59 3.20 -11.26 2.38
C LEU A 59 1.91 -12.08 2.47
N ASP A 60 0.83 -11.52 1.97
CA ASP A 60 -0.47 -12.17 1.87
C ASP A 60 -0.98 -11.89 0.47
N LEU A 61 -1.06 -12.91 -0.41
CA LEU A 61 -1.53 -12.74 -1.78
C LEU A 61 -3.06 -12.86 -1.86
N ARG A 62 -3.70 -13.65 -0.99
CA ARG A 62 -5.17 -13.79 -0.88
C ARG A 62 -5.85 -12.63 -0.13
N GLY A 63 -5.11 -11.90 0.69
CA GLY A 63 -5.58 -10.68 1.34
C GLY A 63 -6.63 -10.92 2.42
N ASP A 64 -6.64 -12.11 3.01
CA ASP A 64 -7.54 -12.57 4.07
C ASP A 64 -6.81 -12.92 5.37
N ARG A 65 -5.47 -12.83 5.40
CA ARG A 65 -4.64 -13.15 6.57
C ARG A 65 -4.33 -11.93 7.43
N ARG A 66 -4.59 -10.71 6.92
CA ARG A 66 -4.28 -9.45 7.62
C ARG A 66 -5.38 -8.41 7.53
N ARG A 67 -5.42 -7.54 8.55
CA ARG A 67 -6.24 -6.32 8.54
C ARG A 67 -5.48 -5.21 7.80
N SER A 68 -6.17 -4.48 6.92
CA SER A 68 -5.56 -3.43 6.08
C SER A 68 -5.02 -2.23 6.88
N SER A 69 -5.51 -2.04 8.11
CA SER A 69 -5.11 -0.93 8.99
C SER A 69 -4.07 -1.33 10.03
N SER A 70 -3.55 -2.55 10.01
CA SER A 70 -2.63 -3.06 11.03
C SER A 70 -1.23 -3.27 10.45
N PHE A 71 -0.22 -2.86 11.23
CA PHE A 71 1.19 -3.10 11.01
C PHE A 71 1.74 -3.98 12.14
N ARG A 72 3.02 -4.37 12.08
CA ARG A 72 3.64 -5.18 13.16
C ARG A 72 3.65 -4.46 14.49
N HIS A 73 4.03 -3.18 14.48
CA HIS A 73 4.20 -2.37 15.68
C HIS A 73 3.21 -1.21 15.76
N GLY A 74 2.05 -1.34 15.13
CA GLY A 74 1.07 -0.25 15.12
C GLY A 74 -0.14 -0.47 14.23
N HIS A 75 -0.92 0.59 14.09
CA HIS A 75 -2.13 0.59 13.27
C HIS A 75 -2.49 2.01 12.81
N LEU A 76 -3.40 2.06 11.84
CA LEU A 76 -4.09 3.28 11.42
C LEU A 76 -5.47 3.31 12.07
N HIS A 77 -5.79 4.42 12.70
CA HIS A 77 -7.13 4.65 13.24
C HIS A 77 -7.93 5.50 12.26
N TRP A 78 -8.77 4.85 11.45
CA TRP A 78 -9.57 5.50 10.42
C TRP A 78 -10.85 6.14 10.97
N ARG A 79 -11.18 7.32 10.44
CA ARG A 79 -12.51 7.93 10.42
C ARG A 79 -13.02 7.86 9.00
N ASN A 80 -14.23 7.34 8.82
CA ASN A 80 -14.87 7.22 7.53
C ASN A 80 -16.28 7.79 7.62
N ALA A 81 -16.64 8.66 6.71
CA ALA A 81 -18.00 9.12 6.49
C ALA A 81 -18.30 9.19 5.00
N VAL A 82 -19.58 9.21 4.64
CA VAL A 82 -20.02 9.51 3.27
C VAL A 82 -19.76 10.99 2.93
N ASP A 83 -19.77 11.86 3.94
CA ASP A 83 -19.58 13.30 3.80
C ASP A 83 -18.56 13.78 4.85
N GLY A 84 -17.45 14.37 4.40
CA GLY A 84 -16.36 14.84 5.26
C GLY A 84 -16.78 15.90 6.28
N ARG A 85 -17.88 16.63 6.05
CA ARG A 85 -18.42 17.59 7.02
C ARG A 85 -18.71 16.98 8.39
N GLN A 86 -18.97 15.67 8.45
CA GLN A 86 -19.30 14.97 9.70
C GLN A 86 -18.12 14.91 10.68
N HIS A 87 -16.88 14.94 10.18
CA HIS A 87 -15.67 14.81 11.02
C HIS A 87 -14.61 15.88 10.72
N TRP A 88 -14.93 16.85 9.84
CA TRP A 88 -14.04 17.97 9.51
C TRP A 88 -13.49 18.70 10.74
N ALA A 89 -14.33 18.97 11.74
CA ALA A 89 -13.90 19.64 12.97
C ALA A 89 -12.87 18.80 13.78
N GLU A 90 -13.03 17.48 13.84
CA GLU A 90 -12.06 16.57 14.45
C GLU A 90 -10.75 16.56 13.65
N PHE A 91 -10.84 16.42 12.33
CA PHE A 91 -9.69 16.43 11.42
C PHE A 91 -8.86 17.71 11.57
N VAL A 92 -9.50 18.88 11.49
CA VAL A 92 -8.81 20.17 11.60
C VAL A 92 -8.16 20.33 12.98
N ALA A 93 -8.86 19.99 14.06
CA ALA A 93 -8.30 20.09 15.42
C ALA A 93 -7.04 19.21 15.58
N LEU A 94 -7.02 18.01 14.98
CA LEU A 94 -5.84 17.15 14.98
C LEU A 94 -4.68 17.78 14.21
N VAL A 95 -4.92 18.24 12.98
CA VAL A 95 -3.89 18.83 12.13
C VAL A 95 -3.34 20.12 12.74
N GLU A 96 -4.18 21.01 13.25
CA GLU A 96 -3.79 22.26 13.93
C GLU A 96 -2.99 21.99 15.21
N SER A 97 -3.26 20.89 15.91
CA SER A 97 -2.47 20.46 17.08
C SER A 97 -1.08 19.90 16.72
N GLY A 98 -0.73 19.82 15.43
CA GLY A 98 0.50 19.22 14.94
C GLY A 98 0.46 17.69 14.85
N THR A 99 -0.74 17.10 14.82
CA THR A 99 -0.92 15.65 14.56
C THR A 99 -1.17 15.44 13.06
N PRO A 100 -0.18 14.92 12.31
CA PRO A 100 -0.37 14.69 10.88
C PRO A 100 -1.41 13.59 10.65
N CYS A 101 -2.29 13.80 9.68
CA CYS A 101 -3.37 12.90 9.35
C CYS A 101 -3.23 12.40 7.91
N VAL A 102 -3.26 11.09 7.72
CA VAL A 102 -3.39 10.52 6.37
C VAL A 102 -4.80 10.82 5.89
N LEU A 103 -4.94 11.57 4.82
CA LEU A 103 -6.22 11.91 4.22
C LEU A 103 -6.38 11.12 2.93
N MET A 104 -7.52 10.46 2.78
CA MET A 104 -7.95 9.80 1.55
C MET A 104 -9.18 10.55 1.05
N PRO A 105 -9.02 11.48 0.09
CA PRO A 105 -10.10 12.27 -0.46
C PRO A 105 -11.22 11.40 -1.05
N ASP A 106 -12.38 12.01 -1.31
CA ASP A 106 -13.39 11.37 -2.12
C ASP A 106 -12.82 11.18 -3.53
N ARG A 107 -13.19 10.09 -4.20
CA ARG A 107 -12.63 9.72 -5.52
C ARG A 107 -13.22 10.57 -6.65
N TYR A 108 -13.46 11.83 -6.36
CA TYR A 108 -14.18 12.75 -7.23
C TYR A 108 -13.55 14.13 -7.18
N TYR A 109 -13.29 14.69 -6.01
CA TYR A 109 -12.81 16.05 -5.86
C TYR A 109 -11.58 16.13 -4.96
N TRP A 110 -10.41 16.23 -5.59
CA TRP A 110 -9.16 16.55 -4.93
C TRP A 110 -8.37 17.59 -5.74
N PRO A 111 -8.16 18.81 -5.21
CA PRO A 111 -7.48 19.88 -5.95
C PRO A 111 -6.07 19.53 -6.43
N GLY A 112 -5.85 19.61 -7.74
CA GLY A 112 -4.56 19.32 -8.38
C GLY A 112 -4.28 17.84 -8.64
N ASP A 113 -5.25 16.96 -8.39
CA ASP A 113 -5.25 15.56 -8.81
C ASP A 113 -5.54 15.44 -10.31
N GLU A 114 -5.01 14.41 -10.97
CA GLU A 114 -5.27 14.19 -12.41
C GLU A 114 -6.74 13.87 -12.71
N PHE A 115 -7.51 13.46 -11.70
CA PHE A 115 -8.92 13.13 -11.77
C PHE A 115 -9.83 14.17 -11.08
N GLU A 116 -9.34 15.37 -10.78
CA GLU A 116 -10.17 16.40 -10.14
C GLU A 116 -11.48 16.66 -10.93
N GLY A 117 -12.62 16.46 -10.26
CA GLY A 117 -13.95 16.61 -10.84
C GLY A 117 -14.44 15.39 -11.65
N VAL A 118 -13.68 14.30 -11.67
CA VAL A 118 -13.98 13.08 -12.42
C VAL A 118 -13.98 11.89 -11.48
N LYS A 119 -15.06 11.10 -11.48
CA LYS A 119 -15.07 9.84 -10.71
C LYS A 119 -13.97 8.91 -11.22
N HIS A 120 -13.08 8.49 -10.33
CA HIS A 120 -12.01 7.55 -10.65
C HIS A 120 -11.90 6.42 -9.61
N PHE A 121 -11.11 5.40 -9.94
CA PHE A 121 -10.99 4.17 -9.14
C PHE A 121 -9.68 4.10 -8.35
N LEU A 122 -8.75 5.01 -8.63
CA LEU A 122 -7.45 5.07 -7.97
C LEU A 122 -7.62 5.89 -6.69
N ASP A 123 -7.73 5.23 -5.53
CA ASP A 123 -7.61 5.97 -4.28
C ASP A 123 -6.21 6.58 -4.20
N HIS A 124 -6.17 7.88 -3.95
CA HIS A 124 -4.96 8.61 -3.63
C HIS A 124 -4.96 8.98 -2.15
N MET A 125 -3.79 8.98 -1.53
CA MET A 125 -3.62 9.38 -0.14
C MET A 125 -2.54 10.44 -0.03
N VAL A 126 -2.86 11.46 0.74
CA VAL A 126 -1.95 12.56 1.07
C VAL A 126 -1.79 12.65 2.58
N LEU A 127 -0.74 13.32 3.06
CA LEU A 127 -0.56 13.59 4.48
C LEU A 127 -0.90 15.05 4.77
N ALA A 128 -2.01 15.30 5.47
CA ALA A 128 -2.32 16.63 5.98
C ALA A 128 -1.40 16.96 7.16
N VAL A 129 -0.70 18.09 7.07
CA VAL A 129 0.38 18.46 8.01
C VAL A 129 0.16 19.81 8.69
N ALA A 130 -0.61 20.71 8.08
CA ALA A 130 -1.00 21.97 8.71
C ALA A 130 -2.34 22.46 8.15
N HIS A 131 -3.07 23.23 8.96
CA HIS A 131 -4.25 23.97 8.55
C HIS A 131 -4.18 25.36 9.21
N ALA A 132 -4.18 26.41 8.40
CA ALA A 132 -4.12 27.79 8.88
C ALA A 132 -4.73 28.73 7.83
N ASP A 133 -5.38 29.80 8.28
CA ASP A 133 -5.90 30.87 7.43
C ASP A 133 -6.77 30.39 6.25
N GLY A 134 -7.53 29.30 6.46
CA GLY A 134 -8.39 28.71 5.43
C GLY A 134 -7.64 27.93 4.35
N VAL A 135 -6.40 27.53 4.61
CA VAL A 135 -5.57 26.71 3.72
C VAL A 135 -5.18 25.42 4.44
N LEU A 136 -5.38 24.30 3.76
CA LEU A 136 -4.90 22.98 4.16
C LEU A 136 -3.57 22.70 3.45
N GLU A 137 -2.51 22.51 4.21
CA GLU A 137 -1.22 22.08 3.70
C GLU A 137 -1.11 20.55 3.76
N VAL A 138 -0.77 19.95 2.62
CA VAL A 138 -0.64 18.50 2.47
C VAL A 138 0.69 18.14 1.82
N LEU A 139 1.21 16.97 2.19
CA LEU A 139 2.25 16.27 1.43
C LEU A 139 1.60 15.30 0.47
N ASP A 140 1.98 15.38 -0.80
CA ASP A 140 1.35 14.65 -1.89
C ASP A 140 2.42 14.16 -2.87
N THR A 141 2.45 12.84 -3.11
CA THR A 141 3.43 12.23 -4.02
C THR A 141 3.31 12.70 -5.47
N ASP A 142 2.16 13.25 -5.84
CA ASP A 142 1.89 13.77 -7.19
C ASP A 142 2.12 15.28 -7.30
N ALA A 143 2.44 15.95 -6.19
CA ALA A 143 2.81 17.36 -6.21
C ALA A 143 4.21 17.58 -6.81
N PRO A 144 4.49 18.77 -7.38
CA PRO A 144 5.79 19.07 -7.96
C PRO A 144 6.95 18.87 -6.96
N PRO A 145 8.07 18.21 -7.38
CA PRO A 145 9.26 18.09 -6.54
C PRO A 145 9.86 19.46 -6.18
N SER A 146 9.69 20.47 -7.03
CA SER A 146 10.15 21.86 -6.79
C SER A 146 9.54 22.47 -5.53
N ASP A 147 8.35 22.00 -5.16
CA ASP A 147 7.58 22.49 -4.02
C ASP A 147 7.78 21.56 -2.81
N GLY A 148 8.75 20.65 -2.88
CA GLY A 148 8.99 19.64 -1.86
C GLY A 148 7.84 18.66 -1.71
N TYR A 149 7.13 18.36 -2.80
CA TYR A 149 5.92 17.52 -2.82
C TYR A 149 4.81 18.05 -1.89
N ARG A 150 4.70 19.37 -1.76
CA ARG A 150 3.65 20.05 -0.98
C ARG A 150 2.56 20.60 -1.88
N ARG A 151 1.33 20.64 -1.35
CA ARG A 151 0.23 21.45 -1.89
C ARG A 151 -0.38 22.28 -0.78
N TRP A 152 -0.79 23.49 -1.15
CA TRP A 152 -1.57 24.39 -0.32
C TRP A 152 -2.96 24.50 -0.92
N ILE A 153 -3.92 23.84 -0.28
CA ILE A 153 -5.28 23.67 -0.80
C ILE A 153 -6.19 24.67 -0.09
N PRO A 154 -6.78 25.64 -0.80
CA PRO A 154 -7.82 26.50 -0.23
C PRO A 154 -9.00 25.67 0.26
N VAL A 155 -9.43 25.88 1.50
CA VAL A 155 -10.53 25.14 2.10
C VAL A 155 -11.86 25.67 1.57
N THR A 156 -12.40 24.97 0.58
CA THR A 156 -13.73 25.20 0.01
C THR A 156 -14.76 24.22 0.59
N PRO A 157 -16.08 24.48 0.46
CA PRO A 157 -17.10 23.51 0.83
C PRO A 157 -16.92 22.14 0.15
N GLU A 158 -16.42 22.11 -1.08
CA GLU A 158 -16.12 20.91 -1.84
C GLU A 158 -14.96 20.13 -1.20
N VAL A 159 -13.86 20.80 -0.83
CA VAL A 159 -12.74 20.16 -0.11
C VAL A 159 -13.22 19.55 1.20
N VAL A 160 -14.01 20.30 1.98
CA VAL A 160 -14.54 19.81 3.26
C VAL A 160 -15.41 18.57 3.08
N ARG A 161 -16.29 18.55 2.07
CA ARG A 161 -17.10 17.36 1.76
C ARG A 161 -16.23 16.19 1.29
N GLY A 162 -15.23 16.49 0.46
CA GLY A 162 -14.31 15.50 -0.11
C GLY A 162 -13.34 14.90 0.91
N CYS A 163 -13.11 15.54 2.05
CA CYS A 163 -12.34 14.97 3.15
C CYS A 163 -13.14 13.89 3.91
N CYS A 164 -13.59 12.87 3.20
CA CYS A 164 -14.53 11.86 3.70
C CYS A 164 -13.86 10.79 4.57
N ARG A 165 -12.55 10.57 4.42
CA ARG A 165 -11.80 9.51 5.10
C ARG A 165 -10.44 10.03 5.54
N PHE A 166 -10.13 9.95 6.83
CA PHE A 166 -8.78 10.25 7.32
C PHE A 166 -8.34 9.23 8.38
N ALA A 167 -7.04 9.11 8.60
CA ALA A 167 -6.47 8.25 9.62
C ALA A 167 -5.38 8.95 10.41
N THR A 168 -5.30 8.62 11.69
CA THR A 168 -4.14 8.91 12.53
C THR A 168 -3.24 7.68 12.61
N VAL A 169 -1.92 7.92 12.67
CA VAL A 169 -0.88 6.88 12.69
C VAL A 169 -0.49 6.59 14.14
N HIS A 170 -0.68 5.35 14.58
CA HIS A 170 -0.36 4.90 15.95
C HIS A 170 0.65 3.77 15.89
N VAL A 171 1.93 4.10 16.02
CA VAL A 171 3.03 3.13 15.94
C VAL A 171 3.92 3.29 17.16
N THR A 172 4.21 2.17 17.80
CA THR A 172 5.12 2.07 18.94
C THR A 172 6.25 1.12 18.52
N PRO A 173 7.32 1.62 17.90
CA PRO A 173 8.37 0.75 17.38
C PRO A 173 9.00 -0.07 18.51
N VAL A 174 9.14 -1.38 18.26
CA VAL A 174 9.90 -2.29 19.13
C VAL A 174 11.06 -2.82 18.30
N PRO A 175 12.32 -2.64 18.75
CA PRO A 175 13.46 -3.23 18.07
C PRO A 175 13.31 -4.75 18.01
N ASP A 176 13.27 -5.29 16.80
CA ASP A 176 13.22 -6.73 16.60
C ASP A 176 14.62 -7.30 16.38
N ASP A 177 14.91 -8.40 17.06
CA ASP A 177 16.10 -9.20 16.78
C ASP A 177 15.87 -10.13 15.57
N ALA A 178 16.95 -10.78 15.13
CA ALA A 178 16.90 -11.70 13.99
C ALA A 178 15.90 -12.85 14.19
N ALA A 179 15.76 -13.37 15.42
CA ALA A 179 14.84 -14.46 15.72
C ALA A 179 13.38 -14.02 15.63
N THR A 180 13.08 -12.81 16.11
CA THR A 180 11.74 -12.22 16.05
C THR A 180 11.34 -11.90 14.61
N LEU A 181 12.24 -11.31 13.82
CA LEU A 181 12.02 -11.06 12.40
C LEU A 181 11.79 -12.37 11.64
N ARG A 182 12.57 -13.41 11.95
CA ARG A 182 12.39 -14.72 11.34
C ARG A 182 11.00 -15.29 11.63
N ALA A 183 10.61 -15.37 12.91
CA ALA A 183 9.37 -16.01 13.33
C ALA A 183 8.11 -15.21 12.96
N THR A 184 8.19 -13.88 12.91
CA THR A 184 7.02 -13.01 12.71
C THR A 184 6.88 -12.44 11.30
N LEU A 185 7.95 -12.46 10.49
CA LEU A 185 7.92 -12.00 9.10
C LEU A 185 8.27 -13.09 8.11
N LEU A 186 9.46 -13.70 8.23
CA LEU A 186 10.00 -14.57 7.19
C LEU A 186 9.27 -15.92 7.11
N GLU A 187 9.08 -16.60 8.23
CA GLU A 187 8.38 -17.90 8.27
C GLU A 187 6.90 -17.76 7.86
N PRO A 188 6.11 -16.78 8.37
CA PRO A 188 4.74 -16.57 7.88
C PRO A 188 4.67 -16.20 6.41
N THR A 189 5.62 -15.41 5.90
CA THR A 189 5.73 -15.09 4.46
C THR A 189 6.02 -16.33 3.64
N ALA A 190 6.94 -17.19 4.08
CA ALA A 190 7.29 -18.43 3.40
C ALA A 190 6.07 -19.36 3.29
N THR A 191 5.37 -19.59 4.41
CA THR A 191 4.17 -20.42 4.46
C THR A 191 3.07 -19.86 3.56
N ALA A 192 2.71 -18.58 3.73
CA ALA A 192 1.63 -17.98 2.94
C ALA A 192 1.96 -17.95 1.44
N LEU A 193 3.20 -17.66 1.07
CA LEU A 193 3.62 -17.66 -0.34
C LEU A 193 3.60 -19.07 -0.92
N GLY A 194 4.10 -20.08 -0.20
CA GLY A 194 4.05 -21.48 -0.62
C GLY A 194 2.62 -21.97 -0.86
N GLU A 195 1.68 -21.57 -0.02
CA GLU A 195 0.24 -21.88 -0.16
C GLU A 195 -0.44 -21.13 -1.31
N ASP A 196 -0.01 -19.90 -1.61
CA ASP A 196 -0.70 -18.99 -2.54
C ASP A 196 -0.16 -19.08 -3.98
N LEU A 197 1.07 -19.55 -4.19
CA LEU A 197 1.68 -19.67 -5.51
C LEU A 197 0.83 -20.46 -6.53
N PRO A 198 0.18 -21.59 -6.18
CA PRO A 198 -0.68 -22.32 -7.12
C PRO A 198 -1.83 -21.46 -7.65
N ALA A 199 -2.38 -20.56 -6.83
CA ALA A 199 -3.46 -19.67 -7.25
C ALA A 199 -3.01 -18.61 -8.28
N LEU A 200 -1.73 -18.26 -8.34
CA LEU A 200 -1.20 -17.37 -9.39
C LEU A 200 -1.21 -18.04 -10.76
N ARG A 201 -0.93 -19.35 -10.82
CA ARG A 201 -1.03 -20.13 -12.07
C ARG A 201 -2.46 -20.15 -12.60
N THR A 202 -3.45 -20.28 -11.70
CA THR A 202 -4.87 -20.18 -12.07
C THR A 202 -5.16 -18.83 -12.74
N ILE A 203 -4.62 -17.73 -12.21
CA ILE A 203 -4.78 -16.39 -12.81
C ILE A 203 -4.15 -16.35 -14.21
N GLU A 204 -2.93 -16.87 -14.38
CA GLU A 204 -2.27 -16.90 -15.69
C GLU A 204 -3.10 -17.69 -16.72
N ARG A 205 -3.54 -18.90 -16.35
CA ARG A 205 -4.38 -19.75 -17.21
C ARG A 205 -5.68 -19.05 -17.60
N ARG A 206 -6.33 -18.41 -16.63
CA ARG A 206 -7.58 -17.67 -16.83
C ARG A 206 -7.38 -16.46 -17.74
N TRP A 207 -6.31 -15.70 -17.53
CA TRP A 207 -5.93 -14.60 -18.40
C TRP A 207 -5.70 -15.08 -19.84
N ARG A 208 -4.93 -16.16 -20.05
CA ARG A 208 -4.69 -16.71 -21.39
C ARG A 208 -5.96 -17.21 -22.08
N ARG A 209 -6.92 -17.76 -21.32
CA ARG A 209 -8.17 -18.32 -21.85
C ARG A 209 -9.22 -17.26 -22.13
N ASP A 210 -9.43 -16.36 -21.17
CA ASP A 210 -10.57 -15.45 -21.13
C ASP A 210 -10.18 -13.98 -21.39
N GLY A 211 -8.88 -13.67 -21.36
CA GLY A 211 -8.37 -12.30 -21.32
C GLY A 211 -8.44 -11.67 -19.92
N LEU A 212 -7.88 -10.46 -19.78
CA LEU A 212 -8.01 -9.66 -18.56
C LEU A 212 -8.87 -8.44 -18.86
N THR A 213 -10.05 -8.36 -18.23
CA THR A 213 -10.95 -7.22 -18.40
C THR A 213 -10.35 -5.96 -17.77
N GLY A 214 -10.78 -4.77 -18.23
CA GLY A 214 -10.35 -3.49 -17.67
C GLY A 214 -10.51 -3.38 -16.16
N SER A 215 -11.65 -3.82 -15.65
CA SER A 215 -11.92 -3.82 -14.21
C SER A 215 -11.02 -4.77 -13.43
N ALA A 216 -10.77 -5.98 -13.96
CA ALA A 216 -9.84 -6.93 -13.34
C ALA A 216 -8.39 -6.43 -13.38
N ALA A 217 -7.97 -5.82 -14.49
CA ALA A 217 -6.64 -5.24 -14.62
C ALA A 217 -6.39 -4.13 -13.61
N ARG A 218 -7.36 -3.23 -13.42
CA ARG A 218 -7.28 -2.16 -12.43
C ARG A 218 -7.26 -2.68 -11.00
N ALA A 219 -8.08 -3.68 -10.70
CA ALA A 219 -8.07 -4.31 -9.38
C ALA A 219 -6.75 -5.07 -9.11
N LEU A 220 -6.20 -5.75 -10.14
CA LEU A 220 -4.88 -6.39 -10.06
C LEU A 220 -3.79 -5.35 -9.82
N HIS A 221 -3.84 -4.21 -10.52
CA HIS A 221 -2.91 -3.09 -10.33
C HIS A 221 -2.91 -2.61 -8.88
N VAL A 222 -4.09 -2.38 -8.28
CA VAL A 222 -4.21 -1.99 -6.86
C VAL A 222 -3.64 -3.06 -5.93
N VAL A 223 -3.88 -4.35 -6.19
CA VAL A 223 -3.31 -5.43 -5.37
C VAL A 223 -1.79 -5.45 -5.47
N VAL A 224 -1.24 -5.31 -6.67
CA VAL A 224 0.19 -5.44 -6.93
C VAL A 224 0.96 -4.27 -6.34
N LEU A 225 0.60 -3.02 -6.66
CA LEU A 225 1.31 -1.83 -6.16
C LEU A 225 0.86 -1.38 -4.77
N GLY A 226 -0.38 -1.68 -4.37
CA GLY A 226 -0.89 -1.30 -3.05
C GLY A 226 -0.52 -2.29 -1.94
N ALA A 227 -0.18 -3.54 -2.27
CA ALA A 227 0.06 -4.57 -1.25
C ALA A 227 1.25 -5.50 -1.53
N VAL A 228 1.37 -6.10 -2.71
CA VAL A 228 2.41 -7.11 -2.97
C VAL A 228 3.79 -6.48 -3.00
N GLN A 229 4.00 -5.49 -3.86
CA GLN A 229 5.28 -4.80 -4.02
C GLN A 229 5.73 -4.13 -2.72
N PRO A 230 4.88 -3.36 -1.98
CA PRO A 230 5.30 -2.73 -0.74
C PRO A 230 5.59 -3.71 0.39
N SER A 231 4.80 -4.79 0.54
CA SER A 231 5.09 -5.82 1.54
C SER A 231 6.47 -6.44 1.30
N LEU A 232 6.77 -6.85 0.06
CA LEU A 232 8.08 -7.43 -0.28
C LEU A 232 9.22 -6.46 0.01
N PHE A 233 9.06 -5.20 -0.36
CA PHE A 233 10.06 -4.15 -0.14
C PHE A 233 10.32 -3.88 1.35
N LEU A 234 9.24 -3.74 2.13
CA LEU A 234 9.34 -3.50 3.58
C LEU A 234 9.96 -4.68 4.30
N ILE A 235 9.58 -5.92 3.97
CA ILE A 235 10.22 -7.12 4.54
C ILE A 235 11.72 -7.13 4.21
N ALA A 236 12.08 -6.90 2.94
CA ALA A 236 13.49 -6.87 2.52
C ALA A 236 14.30 -5.85 3.33
N THR A 237 13.74 -4.66 3.53
CA THR A 237 14.39 -3.58 4.26
C THR A 237 14.50 -3.89 5.75
N ALA A 238 13.45 -4.46 6.34
CA ALA A 238 13.41 -4.84 7.76
C ALA A 238 14.45 -5.93 8.10
N VAL A 239 14.69 -6.88 7.20
CA VAL A 239 15.60 -8.02 7.42
C VAL A 239 16.99 -7.83 6.82
N ARG A 240 17.26 -6.71 6.12
CA ARG A 240 18.49 -6.47 5.37
C ARG A 240 19.77 -6.72 6.17
N GLN A 241 19.79 -6.31 7.44
CA GLN A 241 20.96 -6.44 8.30
C GLN A 241 21.15 -7.88 8.84
N THR A 242 20.07 -8.63 9.01
CA THR A 242 20.09 -9.96 9.65
C THR A 242 20.08 -11.10 8.64
N HIS A 243 19.48 -10.90 7.46
CA HIS A 243 19.31 -11.88 6.40
C HIS A 243 19.57 -11.24 5.01
N PRO A 244 20.79 -10.76 4.73
CA PRO A 244 21.08 -9.97 3.52
C PRO A 244 20.78 -10.71 2.21
N GLY A 245 21.06 -12.02 2.13
CA GLY A 245 20.75 -12.81 0.93
C GLY A 245 19.25 -12.94 0.66
N LEU A 246 18.44 -13.16 1.71
CA LEU A 246 16.97 -13.16 1.56
C LEU A 246 16.43 -11.77 1.20
N ALA A 247 17.03 -10.72 1.75
CA ALA A 247 16.64 -9.35 1.42
C ALA A 247 16.84 -9.04 -0.08
N ASP A 248 17.88 -9.57 -0.72
CA ASP A 248 18.10 -9.40 -2.17
C ASP A 248 17.06 -10.12 -3.03
N GLU A 249 16.66 -11.34 -2.65
CA GLU A 249 15.58 -12.06 -3.34
C GLU A 249 14.22 -11.37 -3.15
N LEU A 250 13.94 -10.88 -1.94
CA LEU A 250 12.74 -10.08 -1.65
C LEU A 250 12.69 -8.80 -2.48
N LEU A 251 13.81 -8.07 -2.61
CA LEU A 251 13.88 -6.89 -3.49
C LEU A 251 13.72 -7.27 -4.97
N THR A 252 14.27 -8.40 -5.39
CA THR A 252 14.12 -8.89 -6.77
C THR A 252 12.65 -9.19 -7.09
N ALA A 253 11.94 -9.86 -6.18
CA ALA A 253 10.51 -10.10 -6.29
C ALA A 253 9.71 -8.78 -6.23
N SER A 254 10.06 -7.85 -5.33
CA SER A 254 9.43 -6.53 -5.23
C SER A 254 9.53 -5.76 -6.55
N ARG A 255 10.73 -5.70 -7.16
CA ARG A 255 10.94 -5.05 -8.47
C ARG A 255 10.16 -5.73 -9.59
N ALA A 256 10.00 -7.06 -9.55
CA ALA A 256 9.18 -7.76 -10.54
C ALA A 256 7.68 -7.39 -10.40
N ALA A 257 7.18 -7.31 -9.16
CA ALA A 257 5.83 -6.82 -8.88
C ALA A 257 5.65 -5.35 -9.31
N GLN A 258 6.65 -4.50 -9.04
CA GLN A 258 6.65 -3.11 -9.49
C GLN A 258 6.57 -3.00 -11.01
N ARG A 259 7.36 -3.79 -11.75
CA ARG A 259 7.31 -3.83 -13.22
C ARG A 259 5.94 -4.25 -13.74
N LEU A 260 5.31 -5.25 -13.12
CA LEU A 260 3.92 -5.63 -13.44
C LEU A 260 2.96 -4.46 -13.21
N GLY A 261 3.03 -3.81 -12.05
CA GLY A 261 2.21 -2.63 -11.76
C GLY A 261 2.40 -1.49 -12.76
N LYS A 262 3.64 -1.17 -13.13
CA LYS A 262 3.97 -0.15 -14.15
C LYS A 262 3.45 -0.52 -15.54
N ALA A 263 3.53 -1.79 -15.92
CA ALA A 263 2.97 -2.28 -17.16
C ALA A 263 1.43 -2.14 -17.19
N LEU A 264 0.75 -2.42 -16.07
CA LEU A 264 -0.69 -2.19 -15.93
C LEU A 264 -1.05 -0.70 -16.02
N ILE A 265 -0.31 0.19 -15.35
CA ILE A 265 -0.48 1.65 -15.47
C ILE A 265 -0.35 2.10 -16.93
N GLY A 266 0.71 1.63 -17.62
CA GLY A 266 0.92 1.94 -19.03
C GLY A 266 -0.25 1.48 -19.91
N ALA A 267 -0.73 0.25 -19.68
CA ALA A 267 -1.90 -0.29 -20.38
C ALA A 267 -3.17 0.53 -20.10
N HIS A 268 -3.44 0.91 -18.84
CA HIS A 268 -4.60 1.74 -18.49
C HIS A 268 -4.58 3.10 -19.19
N ARG A 269 -3.41 3.76 -19.23
CA ARG A 269 -3.24 5.06 -19.89
C ARG A 269 -3.40 4.95 -21.41
N TRP A 270 -2.95 3.85 -22.00
CA TRP A 270 -3.11 3.58 -23.42
C TRP A 270 -4.55 3.25 -23.80
N ALA A 271 -5.25 2.48 -22.96
CA ALA A 271 -6.57 1.94 -23.26
C ALA A 271 -7.59 3.01 -23.67
N GLY A 272 -7.58 4.18 -23.02
CA GLY A 272 -8.51 5.27 -23.30
C GLY A 272 -9.97 4.79 -23.35
N ALA A 273 -10.64 4.98 -24.49
CA ALA A 273 -12.02 4.53 -24.72
C ALA A 273 -12.17 3.00 -24.82
N GLN A 274 -11.08 2.26 -25.00
CA GLN A 274 -11.02 0.80 -25.09
C GLN A 274 -10.71 0.14 -23.74
N ALA A 275 -10.97 0.82 -22.62
CA ALA A 275 -10.61 0.36 -21.28
C ALA A 275 -11.06 -1.08 -20.94
N ASP A 276 -12.16 -1.55 -21.55
CA ASP A 276 -12.73 -2.89 -21.33
C ASP A 276 -12.31 -3.93 -22.39
N ASP A 277 -11.55 -3.55 -23.42
CA ASP A 277 -11.00 -4.48 -24.40
C ASP A 277 -9.86 -5.30 -23.75
N THR A 278 -9.98 -6.62 -23.77
CA THR A 278 -9.00 -7.52 -23.15
C THR A 278 -7.65 -7.50 -23.88
N SER A 279 -7.63 -7.20 -25.18
CA SER A 279 -6.40 -7.19 -26.00
C SER A 279 -5.42 -6.09 -25.58
N VAL A 280 -5.92 -5.04 -24.94
CA VAL A 280 -5.11 -3.97 -24.30
C VAL A 280 -4.12 -4.55 -23.30
N TYR A 281 -4.53 -5.59 -22.58
CA TYR A 281 -3.78 -6.13 -21.46
C TYR A 281 -2.93 -7.35 -21.84
N ASP A 282 -3.10 -7.94 -23.03
CA ASP A 282 -2.31 -9.09 -23.48
C ASP A 282 -0.78 -8.87 -23.39
N PRO A 283 -0.22 -7.69 -23.76
CA PRO A 283 1.20 -7.43 -23.61
C PRO A 283 1.69 -7.45 -22.14
N VAL A 284 0.80 -7.23 -21.17
CA VAL A 284 1.14 -7.19 -19.74
C VAL A 284 1.36 -8.61 -19.17
N LEU A 285 0.83 -9.64 -19.82
CA LEU A 285 0.95 -11.02 -19.38
C LEU A 285 2.41 -11.46 -19.19
N GLY A 286 3.34 -10.99 -20.03
CA GLY A 286 4.77 -11.27 -19.86
C GLY A 286 5.35 -10.72 -18.55
N ALA A 287 4.90 -9.55 -18.12
CA ALA A 287 5.29 -8.97 -16.83
C ALA A 287 4.67 -9.75 -15.66
N PHE A 288 3.45 -10.26 -15.83
CA PHE A 288 2.80 -11.13 -14.84
C PHE A 288 3.59 -12.43 -14.65
N THR A 289 3.90 -13.15 -15.72
CA THR A 289 4.68 -14.40 -15.67
C THR A 289 6.07 -14.17 -15.05
N ALA A 290 6.71 -13.04 -15.35
CA ALA A 290 8.00 -12.69 -14.75
C ALA A 290 7.90 -12.43 -13.23
N CYS A 291 6.81 -11.80 -12.78
CA CYS A 291 6.51 -11.59 -11.36
C CYS A 291 6.26 -12.93 -10.65
N GLU A 292 5.44 -13.80 -11.22
CA GLU A 292 5.17 -15.14 -10.68
C GLU A 292 6.45 -15.98 -10.55
N ALA A 293 7.31 -15.97 -11.57
CA ALA A 293 8.58 -16.68 -11.54
C ALA A 293 9.51 -16.14 -10.45
N ALA A 294 9.52 -14.83 -10.21
CA ALA A 294 10.30 -14.22 -9.12
C ALA A 294 9.75 -14.61 -7.73
N LEU A 295 8.43 -14.64 -7.56
CA LEU A 295 7.78 -15.11 -6.34
C LEU A 295 8.03 -16.60 -6.08
N THR A 296 8.06 -17.42 -7.13
CA THR A 296 8.42 -18.85 -7.03
C THR A 296 9.84 -19.02 -6.50
N ARG A 297 10.81 -18.34 -7.11
CA ARG A 297 12.21 -18.38 -6.64
C ARG A 297 12.37 -17.88 -5.21
N LEU A 298 11.65 -16.81 -4.85
CA LEU A 298 11.64 -16.30 -3.48
C LEU A 298 11.09 -17.35 -2.50
N SER A 299 10.02 -18.06 -2.85
CA SER A 299 9.46 -19.13 -2.01
C SER A 299 10.48 -20.24 -1.79
N ASP A 300 11.12 -20.72 -2.86
CA ASP A 300 12.15 -21.77 -2.77
C ASP A 300 13.31 -21.33 -1.87
N GLU A 301 13.75 -20.09 -2.04
CA GLU A 301 14.83 -19.52 -1.25
C GLU A 301 14.47 -19.36 0.24
N LEU A 302 13.25 -18.87 0.53
CA LEU A 302 12.75 -18.76 1.90
C LEU A 302 12.73 -20.13 2.58
N HIS A 303 12.14 -21.14 1.94
CA HIS A 303 12.08 -22.49 2.53
C HIS A 303 13.48 -23.07 2.74
N ARG A 304 14.39 -22.89 1.77
CA ARG A 304 15.78 -23.36 1.84
C ARG A 304 16.56 -22.69 2.98
N GLN A 305 16.57 -21.36 3.03
CA GLN A 305 17.33 -20.61 4.06
C GLN A 305 16.73 -20.77 5.46
N LEU A 306 15.42 -20.92 5.55
CA LEU A 306 14.75 -21.13 6.83
C LEU A 306 14.74 -22.60 7.26
N GLY A 307 15.15 -23.55 6.42
CA GLY A 307 15.08 -24.99 6.73
C GLY A 307 13.64 -25.48 6.94
N LEU A 308 12.68 -24.84 6.25
CA LEU A 308 11.28 -25.25 6.25
C LEU A 308 11.06 -26.35 5.23
N GLN A 309 10.07 -27.21 5.47
CA GLN A 309 9.68 -28.19 4.46
C GLN A 309 9.11 -27.45 3.24
N PRO A 310 9.50 -27.82 2.02
CA PRO A 310 8.92 -27.21 0.83
C PRO A 310 7.41 -27.42 0.83
N PRO A 311 6.64 -26.47 0.28
CA PRO A 311 5.20 -26.64 0.16
C PRO A 311 4.90 -27.91 -0.65
N PRO A 312 3.82 -28.65 -0.33
CA PRO A 312 3.43 -29.81 -1.11
C PRO A 312 3.26 -29.41 -2.58
N ALA A 313 3.68 -30.30 -3.49
CA ALA A 313 3.48 -30.07 -4.91
C ALA A 313 1.98 -29.88 -5.16
N ALA A 314 1.61 -28.72 -5.67
CA ALA A 314 0.24 -28.45 -6.04
C ALA A 314 -0.17 -29.37 -7.20
N ASP A 315 -1.39 -29.89 -7.12
CA ASP A 315 -1.99 -30.62 -8.23
C ASP A 315 -2.12 -29.66 -9.43
N PRO A 316 -1.45 -29.93 -10.56
CA PRO A 316 -1.49 -29.04 -11.72
C PRO A 316 -2.91 -28.88 -12.29
N ASP A 317 -3.79 -29.85 -12.04
CA ASP A 317 -5.16 -29.90 -12.54
C ASP A 317 -6.18 -29.28 -11.57
N GLN A 318 -5.75 -28.92 -10.36
CA GLN A 318 -6.60 -28.22 -9.40
C GLN A 318 -6.53 -26.71 -9.61
N ASP A 319 -7.66 -26.10 -9.93
CA ASP A 319 -7.81 -24.64 -9.92
C ASP A 319 -7.97 -24.14 -8.48
N ASP A 320 -7.12 -23.18 -8.09
CA ASP A 320 -7.29 -22.40 -6.86
C ASP A 320 -7.56 -20.93 -7.21
N ASP A 321 -8.78 -20.49 -6.91
CA ASP A 321 -9.26 -19.14 -7.17
C ASP A 321 -8.97 -18.16 -6.01
N GLY A 322 -8.24 -18.54 -4.97
CA GLY A 322 -8.01 -17.72 -3.77
C GLY A 322 -7.51 -16.30 -4.07
N VAL A 323 -6.44 -16.18 -4.86
CA VAL A 323 -5.88 -14.87 -5.23
C VAL A 323 -6.78 -14.15 -6.22
N TRP A 324 -7.43 -14.88 -7.15
CA TRP A 324 -8.38 -14.28 -8.08
C TRP A 324 -9.60 -13.67 -7.36
N ARG A 325 -10.13 -14.34 -6.34
CA ARG A 325 -11.20 -13.82 -5.49
C ARG A 325 -10.80 -12.50 -4.82
N ARG A 326 -9.53 -12.32 -4.44
CA ARG A 326 -9.03 -11.02 -3.95
C ARG A 326 -9.08 -9.96 -5.03
N VAL A 327 -8.64 -10.27 -6.25
CA VAL A 327 -8.69 -9.32 -7.37
C VAL A 327 -10.13 -8.88 -7.61
N VAL A 328 -11.07 -9.83 -7.71
CA VAL A 328 -12.51 -9.53 -7.88
C VAL A 328 -13.06 -8.71 -6.70
N ARG A 329 -12.72 -9.05 -5.45
CA ARG A 329 -13.13 -8.26 -4.27
C ARG A 329 -12.64 -6.81 -4.35
N ASN A 330 -11.44 -6.58 -4.88
CA ASN A 330 -10.91 -5.23 -5.07
C ASN A 330 -11.55 -4.48 -6.25
N GLN A 331 -12.26 -5.14 -7.17
CA GLN A 331 -13.06 -4.44 -8.18
C GLN A 331 -14.20 -3.65 -7.53
N ALA A 332 -14.89 -4.23 -6.53
CA ALA A 332 -15.91 -3.50 -5.77
C ALA A 332 -15.31 -2.28 -5.07
N TRP A 333 -14.05 -2.39 -4.63
CA TRP A 333 -13.32 -1.26 -4.09
C TRP A 333 -12.98 -0.24 -5.18
N CYS A 334 -12.63 -0.64 -6.40
CA CYS A 334 -12.33 0.27 -7.52
C CYS A 334 -13.59 0.98 -8.09
N TYR A 335 -14.76 0.35 -8.05
CA TYR A 335 -15.96 0.80 -8.80
C TYR A 335 -17.21 1.00 -7.94
N GLY A 336 -17.13 0.81 -6.63
CA GLY A 336 -18.26 1.02 -5.73
C GLY A 336 -18.68 2.49 -5.70
N ASP A 337 -19.87 2.80 -6.19
CA ASP A 337 -20.56 4.10 -6.05
C ASP A 337 -20.89 4.45 -4.58
N GLN A 338 -20.60 3.55 -3.65
CA GLN A 338 -20.86 3.71 -2.24
C GLN A 338 -19.65 3.18 -1.46
N VAL A 339 -18.86 4.08 -0.88
CA VAL A 339 -18.09 3.73 0.30
C VAL A 339 -19.13 3.48 1.39
N ALA A 340 -19.55 2.22 1.56
CA ALA A 340 -20.32 1.85 2.73
C ALA A 340 -19.50 2.25 3.97
N PRO A 341 -20.11 2.88 4.99
CA PRO A 341 -19.40 3.17 6.22
C PRO A 341 -18.80 1.86 6.74
N ALA A 342 -17.50 1.87 7.06
CA ALA A 342 -16.90 0.75 7.77
C ALA A 342 -17.73 0.51 9.03
N ARG A 343 -18.18 -0.73 9.26
CA ARG A 343 -18.83 -1.08 10.52
C ARG A 343 -17.88 -0.65 11.62
N SER A 344 -18.34 0.25 12.49
CA SER A 344 -17.64 0.58 13.72
C SER A 344 -17.41 -0.73 14.46
N GLU A 345 -16.16 -1.18 14.54
CA GLU A 345 -15.79 -2.28 15.42
C GLU A 345 -15.93 -1.75 16.85
N GLU A 346 -17.14 -1.80 17.38
CA GLU A 346 -17.35 -1.71 18.82
C GLU A 346 -16.57 -2.85 19.47
N SER A 347 -15.56 -2.43 20.24
CA SER A 347 -14.87 -3.16 21.29
C SER A 347 -15.60 -4.41 21.76
N THR A 348 -15.29 -5.56 21.16
CA THR A 348 -15.52 -6.85 21.81
C THR A 348 -14.32 -7.12 22.71
N ARG A 349 -14.52 -6.79 23.99
CA ARG A 349 -13.74 -7.36 25.10
C ARG A 349 -14.08 -8.82 25.28
#